data_AF-A0A0B2P2P0-F1
#
_entry.id   AF-A0A0B2P2P0-F1
#
_cell.length_a   1.000
_cell.length_b   1.000
_cell.length_c   1.000
_cell.angle_alpha   90.00
_cell.angle_beta   90.00
_cell.angle_gamma   90.00
#
_symmetry.space_group_name_H-M   'P 1'
#
loop_
_entity.id
_entity.type
_entity.pdbx_description
1 polymer ?
#
loop_
_entity_poly.entity_id
_entity_poly.type
_entity_poly.pdbx_seq_one_letter_code
_entity_poly.pdbx_strand_id
1 'polypeptide(L)'
;MSVAVATISKLLVANRWIYDGCPKCNKKADGEGSSFVCVGCANRSANTVAKFRVDVRVGQPHESAIFTLQDRECYALIKEIATEIK
;
A
#
# COMPACT_ATOMS: atom_id res chain seq x y z
N MET A 1 19.17 -6.23 -15.66
CA MET A 1 18.14 -6.28 -14.60
C MET A 1 18.16 -7.68 -14.03
N SER A 2 18.30 -7.83 -12.71
CA SER A 2 18.26 -9.13 -12.05
C SER A 2 16.91 -9.28 -11.36
N VAL A 3 16.27 -10.44 -11.53
CA VAL A 3 14.97 -10.78 -10.94
C VAL A 3 15.21 -11.93 -9.96
N ALA A 4 14.56 -11.89 -8.80
CA ALA A 4 14.61 -12.96 -7.81
C ALA A 4 13.21 -13.53 -7.58
N VAL A 5 13.13 -14.85 -7.38
CA VAL A 5 11.90 -15.54 -6.99
C VAL A 5 12.03 -15.94 -5.53
N ALA A 6 11.07 -15.50 -4.72
CA ALA A 6 11.03 -15.79 -3.29
C ALA A 6 9.58 -15.97 -2.83
N THR A 7 9.42 -16.64 -1.69
CA THR A 7 8.11 -16.84 -1.07
C THR A 7 7.88 -15.79 0.01
N ILE A 8 6.69 -15.20 0.02
CA ILE A 8 6.24 -14.38 1.15
C ILE A 8 6.03 -15.31 2.34
N SER A 9 6.86 -15.16 3.37
CA SER A 9 6.77 -15.99 4.58
C SER A 9 5.89 -15.37 5.65
N LYS A 10 5.71 -14.04 5.64
CA LYS A 10 4.85 -13.33 6.61
C LYS A 10 4.34 -12.00 6.07
N LEU A 11 3.06 -11.72 6.30
CA LEU A 11 2.49 -10.37 6.22
C LEU A 11 2.71 -9.66 7.56
N LEU A 12 3.38 -8.51 7.54
CA LEU A 12 3.68 -7.72 8.73
C LEU A 12 2.60 -6.66 8.91
N VAL A 13 1.45 -7.11 9.39
CA VAL A 13 0.26 -6.28 9.61
C VAL A 13 0.34 -5.64 11.00
N ALA A 14 1.20 -4.64 11.17
CA ALA A 14 1.17 -3.78 12.36
C ALA A 14 0.07 -2.70 12.21
N ASN A 15 -0.18 -1.94 13.28
CA ASN A 15 -1.12 -0.82 13.24
C ASN A 15 -0.81 0.09 12.03
N ARG A 16 -1.82 0.34 11.18
CA ARG A 16 -1.79 1.21 9.97
C ARG A 16 -1.34 0.60 8.63
N TRP A 17 -1.63 -0.67 8.38
CA TRP A 17 -1.53 -1.29 7.04
C TRP A 17 -2.50 -0.73 5.98
N ILE A 18 -3.50 0.05 6.41
CA ILE A 18 -4.40 0.82 5.56
C ILE A 18 -4.22 2.30 5.91
N TYR A 19 -4.20 3.17 4.89
CA TYR A 19 -4.14 4.62 5.04
C TYR A 19 -5.06 5.33 4.04
N ASP A 20 -5.47 6.55 4.37
CA ASP A 20 -6.21 7.40 3.43
C ASP A 20 -5.23 8.07 2.45
N GLY A 21 -5.44 7.81 1.16
CA GLY A 21 -4.53 8.20 0.09
C GLY A 21 -5.23 8.83 -1.11
N CYS A 22 -4.43 9.27 -2.08
CA CYS A 22 -4.92 9.85 -3.31
C CYS A 22 -5.62 8.81 -4.21
N PRO A 23 -6.80 9.09 -4.79
CA PRO A 23 -7.45 8.17 -5.72
C PRO A 23 -6.58 7.77 -6.93
N LYS A 24 -5.66 8.64 -7.36
CA LYS A 24 -4.84 8.43 -8.56
C LYS A 24 -3.42 7.90 -8.31
N CYS A 25 -2.91 7.95 -7.09
CA CYS A 25 -1.54 7.51 -6.80
C CYS A 25 -1.39 7.04 -5.35
N ASN A 26 -0.25 6.45 -5.00
CA ASN A 26 0.02 5.91 -3.65
C ASN A 26 0.52 6.96 -2.65
N LYS A 27 0.27 8.25 -2.92
CA LYS A 27 0.61 9.30 -1.95
C LYS A 27 -0.46 9.35 -0.87
N LYS A 28 -0.02 9.34 0.39
CA LYS A 28 -0.89 9.61 1.55
C LYS A 28 -1.55 10.98 1.37
N ALA A 29 -2.83 11.06 1.75
CA ALA A 29 -3.52 12.34 1.83
C ALA A 29 -3.14 13.01 3.16
N ASP A 30 -2.61 14.22 3.09
CA ASP A 30 -2.12 14.97 4.25
C ASP A 30 -3.16 15.97 4.79
N GLY A 31 -4.44 15.80 4.48
CA GLY A 31 -5.50 16.74 4.87
C GLY A 31 -6.71 16.08 5.53
N GLU A 32 -7.10 16.60 6.70
CA GLU A 32 -8.47 16.51 7.21
C GLU A 32 -9.26 17.67 6.60
N GLY A 33 -10.17 17.41 5.66
CA GLY A 33 -10.99 18.45 5.03
C GLY A 33 -11.69 18.01 3.75
N SER A 34 -12.68 18.80 3.32
CA SER A 34 -13.54 18.54 2.15
C SER A 34 -12.85 18.63 0.79
N SER A 35 -11.57 19.01 0.74
CA SER A 35 -10.76 19.02 -0.47
C SER A 35 -9.28 18.89 -0.15
N PHE A 36 -8.57 18.01 -0.85
CA PHE A 36 -7.11 17.95 -0.81
C PHE A 36 -6.53 18.02 -2.23
N VAL A 37 -5.31 18.55 -2.33
CA VAL A 37 -4.51 18.53 -3.55
C VAL A 37 -3.36 17.59 -3.34
N CYS A 38 -3.29 16.51 -4.13
CA CYS A 38 -2.23 15.54 -4.01
C CYS A 38 -0.88 16.14 -4.41
N VAL A 39 0.07 16.22 -3.48
CA VAL A 39 1.44 16.69 -3.77
C VAL A 39 2.21 15.80 -4.75
N GLY A 40 1.80 14.54 -4.93
CA GLY A 40 2.49 13.60 -5.81
C GLY A 40 2.06 13.68 -7.28
N CYS A 41 0.82 14.05 -7.57
CA CYS A 41 0.29 14.05 -8.95
C CYS A 41 -0.58 15.28 -9.28
N ALA A 42 -0.60 16.30 -8.41
CA ALA A 42 -1.42 17.51 -8.51
C ALA A 42 -2.93 17.25 -8.64
N ASN A 43 -3.39 16.02 -8.43
CA ASN A 43 -4.79 15.66 -8.51
C ASN A 43 -5.57 16.37 -7.39
N ARG A 44 -6.56 17.19 -7.77
CA ARG A 44 -7.52 17.80 -6.85
C ARG A 44 -8.66 16.81 -6.65
N SER A 45 -8.97 16.46 -5.42
CA SER A 45 -10.10 15.58 -5.11
C SER A 45 -10.75 15.99 -3.80
N ALA A 46 -12.08 15.88 -3.78
CA ALA A 46 -12.86 16.14 -2.57
C ALA A 46 -12.68 15.02 -1.53
N ASN A 47 -12.44 13.79 -2.01
CA ASN A 47 -12.40 12.59 -1.17
C ASN A 47 -11.07 11.86 -1.29
N THR A 48 -10.62 11.31 -0.17
CA THR A 48 -9.54 10.32 -0.09
C THR A 48 -10.11 8.91 -0.30
N VAL A 49 -9.24 7.96 -0.64
CA VAL A 49 -9.60 6.53 -0.68
C VAL A 49 -8.70 5.75 0.25
N ALA A 50 -9.25 4.72 0.89
CA ALA A 50 -8.45 3.78 1.65
C ALA A 50 -7.51 3.03 0.69
N LYS A 51 -6.23 2.92 1.08
CA LYS A 51 -5.18 2.23 0.32
C LYS A 51 -4.36 1.31 1.21
N PHE A 52 -3.91 0.19 0.66
CA PHE A 52 -2.98 -0.69 1.36
C PHE A 52 -1.55 -0.16 1.34
N ARG A 53 -0.86 -0.36 2.45
CA ARG A 53 0.60 -0.34 2.57
C ARG A 53 1.01 -1.45 3.54
N VAL A 54 1.44 -2.58 3.00
CA VAL A 54 1.71 -3.78 3.79
C VAL A 54 3.18 -4.14 3.67
N ASP A 55 3.86 -4.22 4.80
CA ASP A 55 5.21 -4.77 4.83
C ASP A 55 5.11 -6.30 4.78
N VAL A 56 5.89 -6.93 3.91
CA VAL A 56 5.94 -8.38 3.75
C VAL A 56 7.36 -8.84 3.97
N ARG A 57 7.51 -9.91 4.76
CA ARG A 57 8.77 -10.64 4.83
C ARG A 57 8.77 -11.66 3.71
N VAL A 58 9.76 -11.56 2.83
CA VAL A 58 10.09 -12.63 1.88
C VAL A 58 11.33 -13.34 2.39
N GLY A 59 11.36 -14.66 2.24
CA GLY A 59 12.50 -15.43 2.73
C GLY A 59 12.74 -16.69 1.94
N GLN A 60 14.02 -17.06 1.93
CA GLN A 60 14.52 -18.39 1.66
C GLN A 60 15.02 -18.99 2.99
N PRO A 61 15.33 -20.29 3.07
CA PRO A 61 15.64 -20.96 4.35
C PRO A 61 16.71 -20.29 5.23
N HIS A 62 17.64 -19.53 4.64
CA HIS A 62 18.76 -18.90 5.35
C HIS A 62 18.81 -17.37 5.23
N GLU A 63 17.94 -16.76 4.44
CA GLU A 63 17.96 -15.33 4.15
C GLU A 63 16.55 -14.77 4.07
N SER A 64 16.37 -13.53 4.50
CA SER A 64 15.08 -12.86 4.39
C SER A 64 15.24 -11.36 4.19
N ALA A 65 14.28 -10.78 3.50
CA ALA A 65 14.17 -9.35 3.28
C ALA A 65 12.75 -8.88 3.57
N ILE A 66 12.60 -7.58 3.85
CA ILE A 66 11.30 -6.94 4.04
C ILE A 66 11.06 -6.01 2.86
N PHE A 67 9.88 -6.11 2.25
CA PHE A 67 9.41 -5.26 1.17
C PHE A 67 8.10 -4.59 1.57
N THR A 68 7.93 -3.32 1.21
CA THR A 68 6.63 -2.65 1.34
C THR A 68 5.86 -2.81 0.04
N LEU A 69 4.70 -3.45 0.11
CA LEU A 69 3.74 -3.54 -0.99
C LEU A 69 2.76 -2.37 -0.90
N GLN A 70 2.50 -1.73 -2.03
CA GLN A 70 1.49 -0.68 -2.13
C GLN A 70 0.17 -1.29 -2.62
N ASP A 71 -0.84 -0.43 -2.72
CA ASP A 71 -2.22 -0.78 -3.08
C ASP A 71 -2.34 -1.73 -4.29
N ARG A 72 -1.56 -1.50 -5.35
CA ARG A 72 -1.57 -2.33 -6.56
C ARG A 72 -1.04 -3.74 -6.30
N GLU A 73 0.11 -3.85 -5.63
CA GLU A 73 0.70 -5.16 -5.33
C GLU A 73 -0.14 -5.92 -4.31
N CYS A 74 -0.71 -5.22 -3.33
CA CYS A 74 -1.64 -5.80 -2.36
C CYS A 74 -2.90 -6.33 -3.03
N TYR A 75 -3.53 -5.59 -3.96
CA TYR A 75 -4.69 -6.09 -4.71
C TYR A 75 -4.34 -7.34 -5.51
N ALA A 76 -3.13 -7.42 -6.10
CA ALA A 76 -2.70 -8.59 -6.84
C ALA A 76 -2.61 -9.85 -5.97
N LEU A 77 -2.24 -9.71 -4.69
CA LEU A 77 -2.09 -10.80 -3.71
C LEU A 77 -3.39 -11.14 -2.96
N ILE A 78 -4.08 -10.12 -2.43
CA ILE A 78 -5.23 -10.24 -1.53
C ILE A 78 -6.53 -10.42 -2.33
N LYS A 79 -6.61 -9.83 -3.54
CA LYS A 79 -7.81 -9.75 -4.40
C LYS A 79 -8.98 -8.92 -3.84
N GLU A 80 -8.76 -8.23 -2.73
CA GLU A 80 -9.70 -7.30 -2.11
C GLU A 80 -9.17 -5.86 -2.20
N ILE A 81 -10.05 -4.86 -2.13
CA ILE A 81 -9.65 -3.45 -2.05
C ILE A 81 -9.67 -2.94 -0.61
N ALA A 82 -8.77 -2.00 -0.27
CA ALA A 82 -8.63 -1.52 1.10
C ALA A 82 -9.89 -0.84 1.66
N THR A 83 -10.79 -0.37 0.80
CA THR A 83 -12.06 0.24 1.20
C THR A 83 -13.05 -0.79 1.77
N GLU A 84 -12.95 -2.05 1.36
CA GLU A 84 -13.84 -3.13 1.84
C GLU A 84 -13.37 -3.71 3.19
N ILE A 85 -12.10 -3.50 3.55
CA ILE A 85 -11.48 -4.04 4.77
C ILE A 85 -11.39 -2.99 5.90
N LYS A 86 -11.48 -1.69 5.57
CA LYS A 86 -11.32 -0.58 6.52
C LYS A 86 -12.39 -0.55 7.60
#